data_AF-A0ABD6MI10-F1
#
_entry.id   AF-A0ABD6MI10-F1
#
_cell.length_a   1.000
_cell.length_b   1.000
_cell.length_c   1.000
_cell.angle_alpha   90.00
_cell.angle_beta   90.00
_cell.angle_gamma   90.00
#
_symmetry.space_group_name_H-M   'P 1'
#
loop_
_entity.id
_entity.type
_entity.pdbx_description
1 polymer ?
#
loop_
_entity_poly.entity_id
_entity_poly.type
_entity_poly.pdbx_seq_one_letter_code
_entity_poly.pdbx_strand_id
1 'polypeptide(L)'
;MRAERAEAVPRFYLGTHMPNWLATSEIPLFISRNRLKNRRTFPRAIAPWALDSGGFTELQDHGRWTLTPQDYVTEVRRYAEAIGSLEWAAPQDWMCEEAVIRGGTMNGMRFHGTREARGLRPGDPEQDLTTAVRIHQQFTVDNYLELRALAPDLPFIPVLQGNQFDDYKHCAQLYADAGVDLAAAPVVGLGSVCRRQATAEIEEIVRHFAGQGLRLHGFGVKTKGLGAYADQLTSADSMAWSMDARRSAPLPGHTHKNCANCPDWAIRWHQRIVQQHLTPAA
;
A
#
# COMPACT_ATOMS: atom_id res chain seq x y z
N MET A 1 -16.83 14.35 -22.19
CA MET A 1 -15.55 14.63 -22.89
C MET A 1 -14.46 14.02 -22.03
N ARG A 2 -13.94 12.84 -22.40
CA ARG A 2 -12.89 12.16 -21.62
C ARG A 2 -11.61 12.97 -21.77
N ALA A 3 -11.04 13.44 -20.66
CA ALA A 3 -9.69 14.01 -20.72
C ALA A 3 -8.74 12.90 -21.16
N GLU A 4 -8.14 13.05 -22.35
CA GLU A 4 -7.02 12.23 -22.77
C GLU A 4 -5.91 12.38 -21.73
N ARG A 5 -5.69 11.35 -20.91
CA ARG A 5 -4.45 11.27 -20.13
C ARG A 5 -3.33 11.08 -21.14
N ALA A 6 -2.40 12.03 -21.21
CA ALA A 6 -1.11 11.77 -21.82
C ALA A 6 -0.51 10.51 -21.18
N GLU A 7 0.05 9.60 -22.00
CA GLU A 7 0.63 8.31 -21.61
C GLU A 7 1.86 8.50 -20.69
N ALA A 8 1.62 8.92 -19.45
CA ALA A 8 2.65 8.98 -18.43
C ALA A 8 2.88 7.56 -17.91
N VAL A 9 4.12 7.07 -18.05
CA VAL A 9 4.58 5.81 -17.44
C VAL A 9 4.24 5.84 -15.95
N PRO A 10 3.48 4.84 -15.42
CA PRO A 10 3.12 4.79 -14.01
C PRO A 10 4.36 4.83 -13.11
N ARG A 11 4.29 5.58 -12.01
CA ARG A 11 5.39 5.61 -11.05
C ARG A 11 5.50 4.28 -10.33
N PHE A 12 6.68 3.66 -10.38
CA PHE A 12 6.94 2.40 -9.70
C PHE A 12 7.90 2.59 -8.53
N TYR A 13 7.37 2.48 -7.31
CA TYR A 13 8.18 2.53 -6.10
C TYR A 13 8.79 1.17 -5.81
N LEU A 14 10.10 1.13 -5.61
CA LEU A 14 10.76 -0.06 -5.12
C LEU A 14 10.45 -0.23 -3.63
N GLY A 15 9.60 -1.19 -3.29
CA GLY A 15 9.39 -1.58 -1.90
C GLY A 15 10.69 -2.13 -1.32
N THR A 16 11.16 -1.60 -0.20
CA THR A 16 12.40 -2.11 0.42
C THR A 16 12.34 -2.13 1.94
N HIS A 17 12.96 -3.17 2.50
CA HIS A 17 13.23 -3.26 3.93
C HIS A 17 14.58 -2.62 4.31
N MET A 18 15.23 -1.86 3.42
CA MET A 18 16.52 -1.23 3.66
C MET A 18 16.39 0.29 3.72
N PRO A 19 15.99 0.90 4.85
CA PRO A 19 15.80 2.35 4.95
C PRO A 19 17.03 3.17 4.57
N ASN A 20 18.24 2.66 4.83
CA ASN A 20 19.49 3.34 4.49
C ASN A 20 19.63 3.63 2.99
N TRP A 21 18.90 2.93 2.12
CA TRP A 21 18.89 3.19 0.68
C TRP A 21 18.23 4.52 0.31
N LEU A 22 17.46 5.15 1.21
CA LEU A 22 16.97 6.51 0.98
C LEU A 22 18.11 7.48 0.65
N ALA A 23 19.30 7.30 1.24
CA ALA A 23 20.46 8.17 1.01
C ALA A 23 21.27 7.85 -0.27
N THR A 24 20.96 6.75 -0.97
CA THR A 24 21.80 6.25 -2.07
C THR A 24 21.02 5.82 -3.31
N SER A 25 19.71 5.61 -3.20
CA SER A 25 18.86 5.17 -4.30
C SER A 25 18.30 6.38 -5.04
N GLU A 26 18.57 6.44 -6.34
CA GLU A 26 17.99 7.45 -7.23
C GLU A 26 16.57 7.08 -7.71
N ILE A 27 16.18 5.81 -7.55
CA ILE A 27 14.82 5.36 -7.84
C ILE A 27 13.87 5.58 -6.65
N PRO A 28 12.59 5.88 -6.88
CA PRO A 28 11.62 6.08 -5.82
C PRO A 28 11.45 4.84 -4.93
N LEU A 29 11.36 5.05 -3.62
CA LEU A 29 11.25 3.97 -2.64
C LEU A 29 9.88 3.93 -1.97
N PHE A 30 9.44 2.73 -1.60
CA PHE A 30 8.28 2.50 -0.73
C PHE A 30 8.75 1.87 0.57
N ILE A 31 8.56 2.58 1.69
CA ILE A 31 9.13 2.21 2.99
C ILE A 31 8.01 1.99 4.00
N SER A 32 8.05 0.86 4.69
CA SER A 32 7.11 0.59 5.79
C SER A 32 7.52 1.29 7.07
N ARG A 33 6.54 1.87 7.77
CA ARG A 33 6.67 2.39 9.15
C ARG A 33 7.36 1.39 10.07
N ASN A 34 7.11 0.09 9.90
CA ASN A 34 7.74 -0.97 10.71
C ASN A 34 9.27 -0.98 10.61
N ARG A 35 9.85 -0.39 9.55
CA ARG A 35 11.29 -0.22 9.37
C ARG A 35 11.83 1.08 9.97
N LEU A 36 10.96 2.03 10.31
CA LEU A 36 11.29 3.37 10.78
C LEU A 36 10.98 3.58 12.28
N LYS A 37 9.93 2.96 12.83
CA LYS A 37 9.39 3.26 14.17
C LYS A 37 10.41 3.21 15.32
N ASN A 38 11.39 2.31 15.25
CA ASN A 38 12.41 2.15 16.28
C ASN A 38 13.72 2.93 15.99
N ARG A 39 13.77 3.72 14.91
CA ARG A 39 14.98 4.44 14.52
C ARG A 39 15.12 5.75 15.29
N ARG A 40 16.34 5.99 15.77
CA ARG A 40 16.71 7.27 16.39
C ARG A 40 17.09 8.31 15.32
N THR A 41 17.83 7.89 14.30
CA THR A 41 18.28 8.71 13.18
C THR A 41 17.77 8.17 11.85
N PHE A 42 17.57 9.09 10.90
CA PHE A 42 17.07 8.78 9.58
C PHE A 42 18.07 9.21 8.50
N PRO A 43 18.23 8.40 7.44
CA PRO A 43 18.91 8.85 6.23
C PRO A 43 18.11 9.98 5.55
N ARG A 44 18.82 10.95 4.96
CA ARG A 44 18.22 11.96 4.08
C ARG A 44 17.94 11.34 2.72
N ALA A 45 16.72 11.49 2.22
CA ALA A 45 16.34 10.94 0.93
C ALA A 45 16.96 11.77 -0.22
N ILE A 46 17.52 11.11 -1.23
CA ILE A 46 18.00 11.76 -2.47
C ILE A 46 16.99 11.67 -3.62
N ALA A 47 15.93 10.88 -3.45
CA ALA A 47 14.83 10.71 -4.40
C ALA A 47 13.48 10.68 -3.65
N PRO A 48 12.35 10.88 -4.35
CA PRO A 48 11.04 10.82 -3.72
C PRO A 48 10.72 9.43 -3.15
N TRP A 49 9.95 9.38 -2.07
CA TRP A 49 9.52 8.13 -1.46
C TRP A 49 8.11 8.23 -0.90
N ALA A 50 7.48 7.08 -0.67
CA ALA A 50 6.17 6.97 -0.06
C ALA A 50 6.19 6.01 1.14
N LEU A 51 5.28 6.27 2.08
CA LEU A 51 5.24 5.57 3.36
C LEU A 51 4.06 4.59 3.40
N ASP A 52 4.36 3.32 3.66
CA ASP A 52 3.39 2.33 4.15
C ASP A 52 3.20 2.51 5.66
N SER A 53 1.95 2.59 6.12
CA SER A 53 1.59 2.76 7.53
C SER A 53 1.94 1.53 8.39
N GLY A 54 2.14 0.38 7.75
CA GLY A 54 2.40 -0.89 8.43
C GLY A 54 1.14 -1.58 8.93
N GLY A 55 -0.04 -1.16 8.47
CA GLY A 55 -1.35 -1.66 8.93
C GLY A 55 -1.50 -3.16 8.79
N PHE A 56 -0.88 -3.74 7.75
CA PHE A 56 -0.82 -5.20 7.60
C PHE A 56 -0.29 -5.92 8.83
N THR A 57 0.83 -5.45 9.37
CA THR A 57 1.43 -6.07 10.56
C THR A 57 0.57 -5.83 11.80
N GLU A 58 0.04 -4.62 12.00
CA GLU A 58 -0.80 -4.30 13.17
C GLU A 58 -2.06 -5.20 13.21
N LEU A 59 -2.78 -5.32 12.09
CA LEU A 59 -3.98 -6.17 12.05
C LEU A 59 -3.66 -7.66 12.08
N GLN A 60 -2.56 -8.09 11.44
CA GLN A 60 -2.13 -9.48 11.50
C GLN A 60 -1.81 -9.90 12.94
N ASP A 61 -1.01 -9.11 13.66
CA ASP A 61 -0.46 -9.49 14.95
C ASP A 61 -1.43 -9.19 16.10
N HIS A 62 -2.22 -8.12 16.00
CA HIS A 62 -3.04 -7.61 17.09
C HIS A 62 -4.55 -7.54 16.78
N GLY A 63 -4.94 -7.70 15.51
CA GLY A 63 -6.35 -7.57 15.12
C GLY A 63 -6.91 -6.16 15.25
N ARG A 64 -6.04 -5.17 15.52
CA ARG A 64 -6.37 -3.75 15.71
C ARG A 64 -5.12 -2.90 15.54
N TRP A 65 -5.31 -1.60 15.39
CA TRP A 65 -4.22 -0.64 15.55
C TRP A 65 -3.84 -0.47 17.02
N THR A 66 -2.55 -0.58 17.33
CA THR A 66 -2.01 -0.30 18.68
C THR A 66 -1.48 1.13 18.82
N LEU A 67 -1.37 1.85 17.71
CA LEU A 67 -0.92 3.23 17.62
C LEU A 67 -2.11 4.17 17.41
N THR A 68 -2.17 5.26 18.16
CA THR A 68 -3.20 6.28 17.98
C THR A 68 -2.95 7.10 16.70
N PRO A 69 -3.99 7.72 16.11
CA PRO A 69 -3.83 8.66 15.00
C PRO A 69 -2.91 9.84 15.33
N GLN A 70 -2.94 10.35 16.56
CA GLN A 70 -2.09 11.45 17.03
C GLN A 70 -0.61 11.04 17.06
N ASP A 71 -0.32 9.83 17.56
CA ASP A 71 1.03 9.30 17.56
C ASP A 71 1.50 8.99 16.13
N TYR A 72 0.61 8.49 15.27
CA TYR A 72 0.94 8.26 13.86
C TYR A 72 1.31 9.55 13.14
N VAL A 73 0.51 10.61 13.31
CA VAL A 73 0.80 11.95 12.78
C VAL A 73 2.17 12.44 13.26
N THR A 74 2.45 12.28 14.56
CA THR A 74 3.74 12.69 15.15
C THR A 74 4.91 11.97 14.47
N GLU A 75 4.77 10.67 14.23
CA GLU A 75 5.78 9.90 13.52
C GLU A 75 5.93 10.32 12.05
N VAL A 76 4.82 10.48 11.32
CA VAL A 76 4.85 10.86 9.90
C VAL A 76 5.48 12.24 9.73
N ARG A 77 5.17 13.20 10.60
CA ARG A 77 5.79 14.52 10.63
C ARG A 77 7.30 14.41 10.83
N ARG A 78 7.73 13.64 11.84
CA ARG A 78 9.15 13.39 12.11
C ARG A 78 9.85 12.74 10.91
N TYR A 79 9.21 11.81 10.22
CA TYR A 79 9.77 11.19 9.02
C TYR A 79 9.87 12.21 7.87
N ALA A 80 8.81 12.96 7.60
CA ALA A 80 8.79 13.97 6.54
C ALA A 80 9.90 15.02 6.73
N GLU A 81 10.05 15.54 7.94
CA GLU A 81 11.06 16.56 8.27
C GLU A 81 12.50 16.00 8.27
N ALA A 82 12.71 14.80 8.82
CA ALA A 82 14.05 14.24 8.99
C ALA A 82 14.57 13.51 7.74
N ILE A 83 13.70 12.92 6.93
CA ILE A 83 14.08 12.22 5.70
C ILE A 83 14.02 13.17 4.50
N GLY A 84 12.99 14.02 4.42
CA GLY A 84 12.70 14.85 3.24
C GLY A 84 12.05 14.04 2.11
N SER A 85 11.54 14.74 1.08
CA SER A 85 11.04 14.13 -0.17
C SER A 85 9.94 13.08 -0.01
N LEU A 86 9.14 13.14 1.07
CA LEU A 86 7.96 12.29 1.24
C LEU A 86 6.86 12.78 0.29
N GLU A 87 6.43 11.92 -0.65
CA GLU A 87 5.37 12.26 -1.61
C GLU A 87 3.98 12.04 -1.02
N TRP A 88 3.80 10.93 -0.31
CA TRP A 88 2.55 10.61 0.37
C TRP A 88 2.75 9.53 1.44
N ALA A 89 1.82 9.49 2.39
CA ALA A 89 1.72 8.46 3.41
C ALA A 89 0.36 7.75 3.34
N ALA A 90 0.37 6.41 3.39
CA ALA A 90 -0.83 5.64 3.57
C ALA A 90 -1.47 5.94 4.95
N PRO A 91 -2.80 5.91 5.09
CA PRO A 91 -3.47 6.08 6.38
C PRO A 91 -3.36 4.80 7.22
N GLN A 92 -3.92 4.81 8.43
CA GLN A 92 -4.09 3.61 9.25
C GLN A 92 -5.35 2.84 8.80
N ASP A 93 -5.33 2.37 7.56
CA ASP A 93 -6.42 1.65 6.93
C ASP A 93 -6.66 0.26 7.54
N TRP A 94 -7.84 -0.30 7.23
CA TRP A 94 -8.28 -1.60 7.71
C TRP A 94 -8.55 -2.54 6.53
N MET A 95 -7.65 -3.50 6.33
CA MET A 95 -7.76 -4.40 5.18
C MET A 95 -8.89 -5.42 5.35
N CYS A 96 -9.49 -5.75 4.22
CA CYS A 96 -10.73 -6.48 4.09
C CYS A 96 -10.54 -7.91 3.57
N GLU A 97 -9.31 -8.45 3.55
CA GLU A 97 -9.15 -9.89 3.29
C GLU A 97 -9.76 -10.73 4.42
N GLU A 98 -10.44 -11.81 4.05
CA GLU A 98 -11.13 -12.68 5.00
C GLU A 98 -10.22 -13.21 6.11
N ALA A 99 -8.97 -13.57 5.79
CA ALA A 99 -8.00 -14.02 6.79
C ALA A 99 -7.61 -12.91 7.79
N VAL A 100 -7.61 -11.64 7.38
CA VAL A 100 -7.37 -10.50 8.28
C VAL A 100 -8.58 -10.31 9.19
N ILE A 101 -9.80 -10.36 8.64
CA ILE A 101 -11.05 -10.16 9.38
C ILE A 101 -11.34 -11.29 10.37
N ARG A 102 -11.30 -12.54 9.89
CA ARG A 102 -11.70 -13.73 10.67
C ARG A 102 -10.54 -14.33 11.47
N GLY A 103 -9.30 -14.01 11.11
CA GLY A 103 -8.12 -14.62 11.70
C GLY A 103 -7.86 -16.02 11.16
N GLY A 104 -7.03 -16.78 11.88
CA GLY A 104 -6.66 -18.15 11.54
C GLY A 104 -5.29 -18.22 10.86
N THR A 105 -5.06 -19.29 10.10
CA THR A 105 -3.76 -19.53 9.43
C THR A 105 -3.96 -19.60 7.93
N MET A 106 -3.26 -18.75 7.18
CA MET A 106 -3.28 -18.75 5.72
C MET A 106 -1.86 -18.63 5.18
N ASN A 107 -1.47 -19.53 4.27
CA ASN A 107 -0.12 -19.58 3.68
C ASN A 107 1.03 -19.57 4.71
N GLY A 108 0.83 -20.26 5.84
CA GLY A 108 1.82 -20.34 6.92
C GLY A 108 1.91 -19.10 7.82
N MET A 109 1.10 -18.08 7.57
CA MET A 109 0.98 -16.89 8.42
C MET A 109 -0.23 -17.03 9.34
N ARG A 110 -0.03 -16.76 10.64
CA ARG A 110 -1.12 -16.62 11.61
C ARG A 110 -1.66 -15.20 11.56
N PHE A 111 -2.98 -15.09 11.65
CA PHE A 111 -3.73 -13.84 11.72
C PHE A 111 -4.55 -13.84 13.01
N HIS A 112 -4.50 -12.72 13.72
CA HIS A 112 -5.26 -12.52 14.95
C HIS A 112 -6.78 -12.53 14.71
N GLY A 113 -7.23 -11.89 13.62
CA GLY A 113 -8.64 -11.60 13.40
C GLY A 113 -9.07 -10.33 14.12
N THR A 114 -10.04 -9.60 13.56
CA THR A 114 -10.47 -8.29 14.05
C THR A 114 -11.76 -8.30 14.87
N ARG A 115 -12.12 -9.47 15.41
CA ARG A 115 -13.39 -9.67 16.15
C ARG A 115 -13.61 -8.65 17.26
N GLU A 116 -12.63 -8.49 18.15
CA GLU A 116 -12.71 -7.54 19.26
C GLU A 116 -12.82 -6.10 18.77
N ALA A 117 -12.05 -5.72 17.75
CA ALA A 117 -12.13 -4.39 17.15
C ALA A 117 -13.49 -4.09 16.52
N ARG A 118 -14.16 -5.12 15.99
CA ARG A 118 -15.54 -5.05 15.47
C ARG A 118 -16.62 -5.16 16.55
N GLY A 119 -16.23 -5.17 17.82
CA GLY A 119 -17.15 -5.19 18.97
C GLY A 119 -17.69 -6.57 19.35
N LEU A 120 -17.16 -7.66 18.79
CA LEU A 120 -17.56 -9.02 19.14
C LEU A 120 -16.82 -9.52 20.38
N ARG A 121 -17.56 -10.11 21.31
CA ARG A 121 -17.02 -10.73 22.54
C ARG A 121 -16.71 -12.23 22.32
N PRO A 122 -15.93 -12.85 23.22
CA PRO A 122 -15.78 -14.30 23.23
C PRO A 122 -17.13 -15.02 23.30
N GLY A 123 -17.38 -15.92 22.36
CA GLY A 123 -18.64 -16.67 22.25
C GLY A 123 -19.72 -16.03 21.37
N ASP A 124 -19.60 -14.75 21.01
CA ASP A 124 -20.54 -14.13 20.06
C ASP A 124 -20.41 -14.82 18.67
N PRO A 125 -21.52 -14.99 17.92
CA PRO A 125 -21.43 -15.49 16.55
C PRO A 125 -20.59 -14.55 15.69
N GLU A 126 -19.94 -15.10 14.66
CA GLU A 126 -19.21 -14.29 13.70
C GLU A 126 -20.17 -13.53 12.78
N GLN A 127 -19.80 -12.29 12.40
CA GLN A 127 -20.53 -11.52 11.41
C GLN A 127 -20.33 -12.10 10.01
N ASP A 128 -21.31 -11.93 9.13
CA ASP A 128 -21.09 -12.17 7.72
C ASP A 128 -19.96 -11.27 7.18
N LEU A 129 -19.32 -11.71 6.10
CA LEU A 129 -18.11 -11.03 5.62
C LEU A 129 -18.42 -9.60 5.15
N THR A 130 -19.57 -9.39 4.51
CA THR A 130 -19.99 -8.07 4.01
C THR A 130 -20.16 -7.08 5.15
N THR A 131 -20.82 -7.47 6.24
CA THR A 131 -20.94 -6.64 7.46
C THR A 131 -19.57 -6.30 8.03
N ALA A 132 -18.67 -7.28 8.14
CA ALA A 132 -17.33 -7.05 8.67
C ALA A 132 -16.48 -6.13 7.78
N VAL A 133 -16.60 -6.27 6.46
CA VAL A 133 -15.94 -5.39 5.46
C VAL A 133 -16.44 -3.95 5.59
N ARG A 134 -17.75 -3.73 5.74
CA ARG A 134 -18.31 -2.38 5.92
C ARG A 134 -17.78 -1.70 7.18
N ILE A 135 -17.60 -2.44 8.27
CA ILE A 135 -16.99 -1.91 9.50
C ILE A 135 -15.54 -1.47 9.25
N HIS A 136 -14.74 -2.31 8.57
CA HIS A 136 -13.37 -1.95 8.20
C HIS A 136 -13.29 -0.73 7.26
N GLN A 137 -14.22 -0.61 6.31
CA GLN A 137 -14.30 0.57 5.44
C GLN A 137 -14.59 1.83 6.24
N GLN A 138 -15.54 1.78 7.19
CA GLN A 138 -15.82 2.92 8.06
C GLN A 138 -14.59 3.31 8.90
N PHE A 139 -13.91 2.33 9.52
CA PHE A 139 -12.67 2.60 10.26
C PHE A 139 -11.57 3.24 9.37
N THR A 140 -11.48 2.82 8.11
CA THR A 140 -10.52 3.39 7.15
C THR A 140 -10.85 4.83 6.80
N VAL A 141 -12.12 5.11 6.49
CA VAL A 141 -12.59 6.46 6.12
C VAL A 141 -12.47 7.40 7.32
N ASP A 142 -12.94 6.99 8.50
CA ASP A 142 -12.85 7.78 9.74
C ASP A 142 -11.40 8.11 10.08
N ASN A 143 -10.51 7.12 9.96
CA ASN A 143 -9.09 7.36 10.20
C ASN A 143 -8.50 8.38 9.21
N TYR A 144 -8.79 8.25 7.91
CA TYR A 144 -8.31 9.22 6.93
C TYR A 144 -8.79 10.64 7.26
N LEU A 145 -10.07 10.81 7.62
CA LEU A 145 -10.63 12.10 8.02
C LEU A 145 -9.96 12.65 9.27
N GLU A 146 -9.75 11.83 10.30
CA GLU A 146 -9.05 12.22 11.52
C GLU A 146 -7.61 12.65 11.24
N LEU A 147 -6.86 11.90 10.43
CA LEU A 147 -5.49 12.25 10.05
C LEU A 147 -5.43 13.58 9.29
N ARG A 148 -6.37 13.81 8.35
CA ARG A 148 -6.48 15.08 7.61
C ARG A 148 -6.88 16.26 8.51
N ALA A 149 -7.67 16.02 9.56
CA ALA A 149 -8.02 17.04 10.54
C ALA A 149 -6.85 17.37 11.48
N LEU A 150 -6.12 16.35 11.96
CA LEU A 150 -4.98 16.50 12.88
C LEU A 150 -3.76 17.14 12.21
N ALA A 151 -3.52 16.83 10.93
CA ALA A 151 -2.36 17.31 10.19
C ALA A 151 -2.69 17.55 8.71
N PRO A 152 -3.42 18.64 8.38
CA PRO A 152 -3.83 18.94 7.02
C PRO A 152 -2.66 19.20 6.06
N ASP A 153 -1.49 19.55 6.61
CA ASP A 153 -0.24 19.78 5.89
C ASP A 153 0.51 18.50 5.51
N LEU A 154 0.21 17.36 6.16
CA LEU A 154 0.84 16.07 5.83
C LEU A 154 0.13 15.39 4.64
N PRO A 155 0.88 14.71 3.76
CA PRO A 155 0.36 14.17 2.51
C PRO A 155 -0.30 12.78 2.71
N PHE A 156 -1.27 12.68 3.60
CA PHE A 156 -2.08 11.48 3.73
C PHE A 156 -2.99 11.27 2.52
N ILE A 157 -3.06 10.05 2.01
CA ILE A 157 -3.90 9.68 0.87
C ILE A 157 -5.11 8.87 1.33
N PRO A 158 -6.28 8.98 0.66
CA PRO A 158 -7.38 8.06 0.90
C PRO A 158 -7.06 6.68 0.32
N VAL A 159 -7.63 5.64 0.92
CA VAL A 159 -7.52 4.25 0.46
C VAL A 159 -8.90 3.65 0.30
N LEU A 160 -9.18 3.10 -0.88
CA LEU A 160 -10.36 2.28 -1.12
C LEU A 160 -10.10 0.86 -0.60
N GLN A 161 -10.95 0.41 0.31
CA GLN A 161 -10.92 -0.94 0.88
C GLN A 161 -12.13 -1.75 0.40
N GLY A 162 -11.98 -3.07 0.28
CA GLY A 162 -13.09 -3.94 -0.11
C GLY A 162 -12.69 -5.42 -0.22
N ASN A 163 -13.69 -6.31 -0.25
CA ASN A 163 -13.49 -7.72 -0.54
C ASN A 163 -13.85 -8.09 -1.98
N GLN A 164 -14.95 -7.56 -2.48
CA GLN A 164 -15.45 -7.74 -3.84
C GLN A 164 -15.63 -6.39 -4.53
N PHE A 165 -15.82 -6.38 -5.85
CA PHE A 165 -16.01 -5.15 -6.65
C PHE A 165 -17.02 -4.15 -6.04
N ASP A 166 -18.18 -4.62 -5.61
CA ASP A 166 -19.22 -3.74 -5.02
C ASP A 166 -18.83 -3.15 -3.66
N ASP A 167 -17.94 -3.81 -2.91
CA ASP A 167 -17.41 -3.23 -1.67
C ASP A 167 -16.59 -1.98 -1.99
N TYR A 168 -15.77 -1.99 -3.04
CA TYR A 168 -14.99 -0.81 -3.42
C TYR A 168 -15.87 0.36 -3.84
N LYS A 169 -16.99 0.10 -4.55
CA LYS A 169 -17.98 1.15 -4.86
C LYS A 169 -18.60 1.72 -3.59
N HIS A 170 -18.94 0.86 -2.64
CA HIS A 170 -19.47 1.29 -1.36
C HIS A 170 -18.45 2.14 -0.58
N CYS A 171 -17.18 1.76 -0.56
CA CYS A 171 -16.11 2.54 0.07
C CYS A 171 -15.95 3.92 -0.59
N ALA A 172 -15.98 3.98 -1.92
CA ALA A 172 -15.96 5.25 -2.64
C ALA A 172 -17.16 6.15 -2.27
N GLN A 173 -18.35 5.54 -2.09
CA GLN A 173 -19.53 6.27 -1.62
C GLN A 173 -19.35 6.78 -0.19
N LEU A 174 -18.75 6.02 0.73
CA LEU A 174 -18.46 6.50 2.10
C LEU A 174 -17.55 7.75 2.10
N TYR A 175 -16.54 7.78 1.23
CA TYR A 175 -15.72 8.99 1.05
C TYR A 175 -16.55 10.15 0.50
N ALA A 176 -17.39 9.91 -0.51
CA ALA A 176 -18.24 10.95 -1.10
C ALA A 176 -19.25 11.51 -0.10
N ASP A 177 -19.88 10.65 0.71
CA ASP A 177 -20.81 11.03 1.78
C ASP A 177 -20.13 11.86 2.87
N ALA A 178 -18.85 11.59 3.13
CA ALA A 178 -18.00 12.39 4.01
C ALA A 178 -17.47 13.69 3.36
N GLY A 179 -17.87 14.00 2.13
CA GLY A 179 -17.45 15.20 1.41
C GLY A 179 -16.02 15.14 0.82
N VAL A 180 -15.45 13.94 0.69
CA VAL A 180 -14.11 13.73 0.11
C VAL A 180 -14.23 13.47 -1.40
N ASP A 181 -13.70 14.40 -2.20
CA ASP A 181 -13.52 14.18 -3.63
C ASP A 181 -12.25 13.35 -3.91
N LEU A 182 -12.45 12.05 -4.18
CA LEU A 182 -11.36 11.13 -4.50
C LEU A 182 -10.66 11.47 -5.83
N ALA A 183 -11.34 12.11 -6.79
CA ALA A 183 -10.73 12.51 -8.05
C ALA A 183 -9.82 13.75 -7.88
N ALA A 184 -10.04 14.54 -6.82
CA ALA A 184 -9.15 15.64 -6.43
C ALA A 184 -7.90 15.16 -5.66
N ALA A 185 -7.93 13.98 -5.03
CA ALA A 185 -6.79 13.44 -4.29
C ALA A 185 -5.58 13.16 -5.21
N PRO A 186 -4.33 13.53 -4.85
CA PRO A 186 -3.17 13.36 -5.72
C PRO A 186 -2.95 11.89 -6.10
N VAL A 187 -3.26 10.98 -5.19
CA VAL A 187 -3.32 9.54 -5.43
C VAL A 187 -4.34 8.92 -4.46
N VAL A 188 -4.94 7.79 -4.86
CA VAL A 188 -5.89 7.00 -4.08
C VAL A 188 -5.35 5.57 -4.01
N GLY A 189 -5.10 5.06 -2.81
CA GLY A 189 -4.64 3.69 -2.64
C GLY A 189 -5.74 2.67 -2.91
N LEU A 190 -5.37 1.52 -3.48
CA LEU A 190 -6.23 0.34 -3.57
C LEU A 190 -5.77 -0.69 -2.54
N GLY A 191 -6.50 -0.78 -1.43
CA GLY A 191 -6.24 -1.73 -0.36
C GLY A 191 -6.74 -3.14 -0.68
N SER A 192 -6.32 -4.14 0.10
CA SER A 192 -6.80 -5.54 0.01
C SER A 192 -6.59 -6.27 -1.33
N VAL A 193 -5.79 -5.72 -2.25
CA VAL A 193 -5.52 -6.33 -3.57
C VAL A 193 -4.24 -7.18 -3.60
N CYS A 194 -3.28 -6.90 -2.72
CA CYS A 194 -1.92 -7.48 -2.75
C CYS A 194 -1.92 -9.02 -2.79
N ARG A 195 -2.84 -9.68 -2.06
CA ARG A 195 -2.95 -11.14 -2.04
C ARG A 195 -3.93 -11.74 -3.04
N ARG A 196 -4.75 -10.93 -3.72
CA ARG A 196 -5.81 -11.39 -4.63
C ARG A 196 -5.38 -11.61 -6.09
N GLN A 197 -4.09 -11.46 -6.40
CA GLN A 197 -3.39 -11.89 -7.62
C GLN A 197 -4.17 -11.88 -8.94
N ALA A 198 -3.92 -10.90 -9.81
CA ALA A 198 -4.17 -10.96 -11.26
C ALA A 198 -5.46 -11.70 -11.66
N THR A 199 -6.54 -11.41 -10.94
CA THR A 199 -7.88 -11.83 -11.29
C THR A 199 -8.46 -10.78 -12.24
N ALA A 200 -9.34 -11.21 -13.14
CA ALA A 200 -10.18 -10.30 -13.92
C ALA A 200 -10.89 -9.27 -13.02
N GLU A 201 -11.17 -9.65 -11.76
CA GLU A 201 -11.76 -8.77 -10.75
C GLU A 201 -10.87 -7.58 -10.35
N ILE A 202 -9.56 -7.76 -10.09
CA ILE A 202 -8.68 -6.62 -9.77
C ILE A 202 -8.58 -5.69 -10.97
N GLU A 203 -8.45 -6.25 -12.16
CA GLU A 203 -8.43 -5.47 -13.39
C GLU A 203 -9.73 -4.66 -13.52
N GLU A 204 -10.89 -5.28 -13.31
CA GLU A 204 -12.19 -4.61 -13.34
C GLU A 204 -12.29 -3.46 -12.31
N ILE A 205 -11.83 -3.67 -11.08
CA ILE A 205 -11.74 -2.61 -10.04
C ILE A 205 -10.89 -1.45 -10.55
N VAL A 206 -9.68 -1.73 -11.03
CA VAL A 206 -8.75 -0.71 -11.52
C VAL A 206 -9.37 0.05 -12.70
N ARG A 207 -9.93 -0.66 -13.69
CA ARG A 207 -10.54 -0.05 -14.88
C ARG A 207 -11.71 0.86 -14.51
N HIS A 208 -12.56 0.40 -13.60
CA HIS A 208 -13.73 1.15 -13.18
C HIS A 208 -13.34 2.49 -12.54
N PHE A 209 -12.47 2.47 -11.53
CA PHE A 209 -12.10 3.68 -10.81
C PHE A 209 -11.14 4.58 -11.60
N ALA A 210 -10.22 4.01 -12.38
CA ALA A 210 -9.41 4.81 -13.31
C ALA A 210 -10.30 5.51 -14.36
N GLY A 211 -11.33 4.83 -14.87
CA GLY A 211 -12.32 5.39 -15.78
C GLY A 211 -13.18 6.51 -15.19
N GLN A 212 -13.30 6.56 -13.85
CA GLN A 212 -13.91 7.67 -13.10
C GLN A 212 -12.93 8.82 -12.81
N GLY A 213 -11.69 8.73 -13.29
CA GLY A 213 -10.66 9.76 -13.15
C GLY A 213 -9.77 9.61 -11.92
N LEU A 214 -9.94 8.57 -11.11
CA LEU A 214 -9.12 8.36 -9.91
C LEU A 214 -7.66 8.10 -10.29
N ARG A 215 -6.74 8.63 -9.48
CA ARG A 215 -5.29 8.44 -9.62
C ARG A 215 -4.87 7.28 -8.73
N LEU A 216 -4.95 6.06 -9.23
CA LEU A 216 -4.83 4.86 -8.39
C LEU A 216 -3.38 4.51 -8.05
N HIS A 217 -3.13 4.10 -6.80
CA HIS A 217 -1.93 3.40 -6.37
C HIS A 217 -2.25 1.93 -6.08
N GLY A 218 -1.55 1.02 -6.76
CA GLY A 218 -1.62 -0.41 -6.46
C GLY A 218 -0.61 -0.81 -5.37
N PHE A 219 -1.11 -1.20 -4.19
CA PHE A 219 -0.25 -1.69 -3.11
C PHE A 219 0.24 -3.12 -3.37
N GLY A 220 1.56 -3.33 -3.32
CA GLY A 220 2.19 -4.64 -3.38
C GLY A 220 1.88 -5.44 -4.66
N VAL A 221 1.78 -4.76 -5.80
CA VAL A 221 1.43 -5.40 -7.08
C VAL A 221 2.53 -6.37 -7.50
N LYS A 222 2.13 -7.55 -7.98
CA LYS A 222 3.06 -8.54 -8.56
C LYS A 222 3.22 -8.31 -10.05
N THR A 223 4.32 -8.81 -10.61
CA THR A 223 4.69 -8.67 -12.04
C THR A 223 3.56 -9.04 -13.00
N LYS A 224 2.82 -10.14 -12.75
CA LYS A 224 1.66 -10.53 -13.56
C LYS A 224 0.55 -9.48 -13.57
N GLY A 225 0.27 -8.84 -12.43
CA GLY A 225 -0.72 -7.77 -12.34
C GLY A 225 -0.29 -6.50 -13.07
N LEU A 226 1.01 -6.17 -13.00
CA LEU A 226 1.55 -5.02 -13.73
C LEU A 226 1.32 -5.14 -15.24
N GLY A 227 1.52 -6.33 -15.82
CA GLY A 227 1.27 -6.53 -17.25
C GLY A 227 -0.21 -6.44 -17.68
N ALA A 228 -1.17 -6.50 -16.76
CA ALA A 228 -2.60 -6.53 -17.08
C ALA A 228 -3.29 -5.16 -16.96
N TYR A 229 -2.88 -4.33 -16.01
CA TYR A 229 -3.58 -3.08 -15.68
C TYR A 229 -2.67 -1.93 -15.22
N ALA A 230 -1.34 -2.05 -15.34
CA ALA A 230 -0.46 -0.98 -14.86
C ALA A 230 -0.67 0.34 -15.60
N ASP A 231 -1.01 0.29 -16.89
CA ASP A 231 -1.34 1.45 -17.74
C ASP A 231 -2.49 2.31 -17.17
N GLN A 232 -3.32 1.74 -16.31
CA GLN A 232 -4.44 2.40 -15.66
C GLN A 232 -4.11 2.90 -14.25
N LEU A 233 -2.93 2.58 -13.72
CA LEU A 233 -2.45 3.07 -12.44
C LEU A 233 -1.66 4.36 -12.59
N THR A 234 -1.76 5.25 -11.60
CA THR A 234 -0.83 6.38 -11.46
C THR A 234 0.48 5.93 -10.83
N SER A 235 0.41 4.97 -9.91
CA SER A 235 1.61 4.36 -9.33
C SER A 235 1.36 2.95 -8.80
N ALA A 236 2.43 2.22 -8.51
CA ALA A 236 2.39 0.95 -7.80
C ALA A 236 3.69 0.75 -7.01
N ASP A 237 3.66 -0.15 -6.04
CA ASP A 237 4.86 -0.62 -5.35
C ASP A 237 5.01 -2.14 -5.40
N SER A 238 6.24 -2.61 -5.18
CA SER A 238 6.48 -4.02 -4.93
C SER A 238 7.81 -4.27 -4.23
N MET A 239 7.83 -5.21 -3.28
CA MET A 239 9.03 -5.77 -2.66
C MET A 239 9.39 -7.17 -3.22
N ALA A 240 8.76 -7.58 -4.33
CA ALA A 240 8.92 -8.93 -4.89
C ALA A 240 10.38 -9.26 -5.27
N TRP A 241 11.21 -8.26 -5.58
CA TRP A 241 12.64 -8.42 -5.85
C TRP A 241 13.39 -9.16 -4.75
N SER A 242 13.05 -8.94 -3.46
CA SER A 242 13.77 -9.58 -2.36
C SER A 242 13.45 -11.07 -2.32
N MET A 243 12.20 -11.46 -2.56
CA MET A 243 11.83 -12.88 -2.62
C MET A 243 12.44 -13.57 -3.84
N ASP A 244 12.43 -12.90 -4.99
CA ASP A 244 13.10 -13.32 -6.21
C ASP A 244 14.59 -13.59 -5.95
N ALA A 245 15.29 -12.60 -5.40
CA ALA A 245 16.70 -12.71 -5.06
C ALA A 245 17.02 -13.82 -4.04
N ARG A 246 16.14 -14.10 -3.06
CA ARG A 246 16.33 -15.21 -2.11
C ARG A 246 16.37 -16.59 -2.78
N ARG A 247 15.69 -16.73 -3.92
CA ARG A 247 15.55 -17.98 -4.67
C ARG A 247 16.52 -18.08 -5.84
N SER A 248 17.32 -17.06 -6.06
CA SER A 248 18.30 -17.00 -7.15
C SER A 248 19.73 -17.09 -6.65
N ALA A 249 20.63 -17.49 -7.54
CA ALA A 249 22.06 -17.33 -7.30
C ALA A 249 22.42 -15.83 -7.15
N PRO A 250 23.41 -15.48 -6.31
CA PRO A 250 23.94 -14.13 -6.27
C PRO A 250 24.41 -13.64 -7.65
N LEU A 251 24.41 -12.32 -7.87
CA LEU A 251 25.00 -11.74 -9.07
C LEU A 251 26.49 -12.12 -9.17
N PRO A 252 27.05 -12.23 -10.39
CA PRO A 252 28.48 -12.41 -10.57
C PRO A 252 29.29 -11.35 -9.80
N GLY A 253 30.32 -11.79 -9.08
CA GLY A 253 31.17 -10.93 -8.24
C GLY A 253 30.63 -10.67 -6.82
N HIS A 254 29.42 -11.12 -6.50
CA HIS A 254 28.85 -10.95 -5.17
C HIS A 254 29.22 -12.13 -4.25
N THR A 255 29.64 -11.84 -3.01
CA THR A 255 30.15 -12.85 -2.05
C THR A 255 29.15 -13.29 -0.99
N HIS A 256 27.94 -12.73 -0.98
CA HIS A 256 26.87 -13.03 -0.02
C HIS A 256 26.01 -14.21 -0.47
N LYS A 257 25.33 -14.88 0.47
CA LYS A 257 24.53 -16.10 0.23
C LYS A 257 23.49 -15.93 -0.89
N ASN A 258 22.81 -14.79 -0.90
CA ASN A 258 21.83 -14.41 -1.92
C ASN A 258 21.61 -12.89 -1.91
N CYS A 259 21.07 -12.35 -2.99
CA CYS A 259 20.95 -10.90 -3.18
C CYS A 259 19.70 -10.26 -2.54
N ALA A 260 19.10 -10.91 -1.54
CA ALA A 260 17.83 -10.45 -0.94
C ALA A 260 17.91 -9.11 -0.20
N ASN A 261 19.12 -8.61 0.07
CA ASN A 261 19.37 -7.32 0.71
C ASN A 261 20.30 -6.46 -0.15
N CYS A 262 20.39 -6.72 -1.46
CA CYS A 262 21.41 -6.15 -2.33
C CYS A 262 20.82 -5.05 -3.22
N PRO A 263 21.40 -3.83 -3.21
CA PRO A 263 20.90 -2.72 -4.02
C PRO A 263 21.03 -3.02 -5.52
N ASP A 264 22.12 -3.62 -5.98
CA ASP A 264 22.33 -3.89 -7.41
C ASP A 264 21.28 -4.84 -7.97
N TRP A 265 20.89 -5.87 -7.22
CA TRP A 265 19.78 -6.75 -7.61
C TRP A 265 18.47 -5.99 -7.65
N ALA A 266 18.17 -5.23 -6.60
CA ALA A 266 16.91 -4.52 -6.49
C ALA A 266 16.73 -3.48 -7.60
N ILE A 267 17.79 -2.74 -7.95
CA ILE A 267 17.80 -1.75 -9.04
C ILE A 267 17.67 -2.44 -10.40
N ARG A 268 18.44 -3.50 -10.66
CA ARG A 268 18.31 -4.28 -11.91
C ARG A 268 16.90 -4.87 -12.07
N TRP A 269 16.33 -5.36 -10.97
CA TRP A 269 14.96 -5.87 -10.96
C TRP A 269 13.96 -4.75 -11.27
N HIS A 270 14.08 -3.59 -10.63
CA HIS A 270 13.23 -2.42 -10.86
C HIS A 270 13.25 -1.98 -12.32
N GLN A 271 14.45 -1.76 -12.88
CA GLN A 271 14.64 -1.36 -14.28
C GLN A 271 13.98 -2.34 -15.25
N ARG A 272 14.15 -3.64 -15.01
CA ARG A 272 13.50 -4.69 -15.81
C ARG A 272 11.98 -4.60 -15.74
N ILE A 273 11.39 -4.38 -14.56
CA ILE A 273 9.94 -4.23 -14.41
C ILE A 273 9.41 -3.01 -15.14
N VAL A 274 10.08 -1.86 -14.99
CA VAL A 274 9.68 -0.62 -15.68
C VAL A 274 9.73 -0.82 -17.20
N GLN A 275 10.80 -1.42 -17.71
CA GLN A 275 10.95 -1.67 -19.15
C GLN A 275 9.94 -2.67 -19.70
N GLN A 276 9.64 -3.75 -18.95
CA GLN A 276 8.79 -4.84 -19.43
C GLN A 276 7.29 -4.57 -19.30
N HIS A 277 6.87 -3.76 -18.32
CA HIS A 277 5.45 -3.68 -17.94
C HIS A 277 4.88 -2.26 -17.91
N LEU A 278 5.73 -1.23 -17.86
CA LEU A 278 5.25 0.16 -17.66
C LEU A 278 5.57 1.08 -18.83
N THR A 279 6.54 0.72 -19.66
CA THR A 279 6.88 1.49 -20.86
C THR A 279 6.02 0.98 -22.02
N PRO A 280 5.30 1.86 -22.76
CA PRO A 280 4.58 1.46 -23.96
C PRO A 280 5.51 0.74 -24.95
N ALA A 281 5.01 -0.27 -25.65
CA ALA A 281 5.76 -0.87 -26.74
C ALA A 281 5.98 0.19 -27.84
N ALA A 282 7.22 0.35 -28.27
CA ALA A 282 7.62 1.27 -29.34
C ALA A 282 6.99 0.90 -30.69
#